data_AF-A0A9W6NY45-F1
#
_entry.id   AF-A0A9W6NY45-F1
#
_cell.length_a   1.000
_cell.length_b   1.000
_cell.length_c   1.000
_cell.angle_alpha   90.00
_cell.angle_beta   90.00
_cell.angle_gamma   90.00
#
_symmetry.space_group_name_H-M   'P 1'
#
loop_
_entity.id
_entity.type
_entity.pdbx_description
1 polymer ?
#
loop_
_entity_poly.entity_id
_entity_poly.type
_entity_poly.pdbx_seq_one_letter_code
_entity_poly.pdbx_strand_id
1 'polypeptide(L)'
;MSARERWARTWPVLLAVSTVSAVGGPAAVASYRHARDVIARAGDPVMAPWLALTTDGMLVAALVVIWVRRHRGEAAGRGPWAAFWAGMVATIAANLAAAEPTVIGYVVALWPPVCLAITLELVALVAARRASVEAVSEPAEVDAEALADPDPGEWWAEAPALAAPVGEPAGETGEDRVAMLVAAGLGRRRLAKELGIREHEARQLLAAHRAEVAA
;
A
#
# COMPACT_ATOMS: atom_id res chain seq x y z
N MET A 1 -19.23 5.97 21.03
CA MET A 1 -17.85 5.57 21.36
C MET A 1 -17.50 6.03 22.77
N SER A 2 -17.25 5.09 23.69
CA SER A 2 -16.94 5.38 25.09
C SER A 2 -15.51 5.93 25.24
N ALA A 3 -15.23 6.64 26.35
CA ALA A 3 -13.88 7.12 26.65
C ALA A 3 -12.85 5.96 26.73
N ARG A 4 -13.29 4.77 27.17
CA ARG A 4 -12.47 3.56 27.20
C ARG A 4 -12.11 3.03 25.81
N GLU A 5 -13.03 3.09 24.84
CA GLU A 5 -12.76 2.68 23.44
C GLU A 5 -11.79 3.64 22.74
N ARG A 6 -11.95 4.96 22.95
CA ARG A 6 -10.99 5.96 22.46
C ARG A 6 -9.61 5.71 23.04
N TRP A 7 -9.52 5.52 24.36
CA TRP A 7 -8.27 5.21 25.04
C TRP A 7 -7.62 3.93 24.54
N ALA A 8 -8.39 2.84 24.42
CA ALA A 8 -7.94 1.55 23.92
C ALA A 8 -7.31 1.64 22.51
N ARG A 9 -7.82 2.54 21.66
CA ARG A 9 -7.31 2.77 20.30
C ARG A 9 -6.07 3.68 20.26
N THR A 10 -5.96 4.64 21.19
CA THR A 10 -4.89 5.65 21.16
C THR A 10 -3.64 5.27 21.95
N TRP A 11 -3.77 4.57 23.09
CA TRP A 11 -2.61 4.21 23.93
C TRP A 11 -1.51 3.42 23.20
N PRO A 12 -1.79 2.44 22.30
CA PRO A 12 -0.74 1.69 21.62
C PRO A 12 0.01 2.59 20.64
N VAL A 13 -0.70 3.52 19.99
CA VAL A 13 -0.07 4.43 19.04
C VAL A 13 0.74 5.51 19.75
N LEU A 14 0.26 6.01 20.89
CA LEU A 14 1.02 6.94 21.72
C LEU A 14 2.30 6.30 22.25
N LEU A 15 2.24 5.03 22.69
CA LEU A 15 3.44 4.29 23.06
C LEU A 15 4.37 4.09 21.87
N ALA A 16 3.86 3.65 20.72
CA ALA A 16 4.67 3.45 19.53
C ALA A 16 5.38 4.75 19.10
N VAL A 17 4.65 5.86 18.99
CA VAL A 17 5.20 7.18 18.66
C VAL A 17 6.21 7.63 19.72
N SER A 18 5.91 7.42 21.00
CA SER A 18 6.83 7.76 22.10
C SER A 18 8.13 6.99 22.01
N THR A 19 8.08 5.66 21.86
CA THR A 19 9.26 4.80 21.74
C THR A 19 10.09 5.15 20.51
N VAL A 20 9.43 5.34 19.37
CA VAL A 20 10.06 5.79 18.12
C VAL A 20 10.72 7.15 18.30
N SER A 21 10.08 8.10 18.98
CA SER A 21 10.67 9.42 19.24
C SER A 21 11.85 9.35 20.20
N ALA A 22 11.78 8.49 21.23
CA ALA A 22 12.83 8.30 22.22
C ALA A 22 14.11 7.69 21.61
N VAL A 23 13.97 6.82 20.60
CA VAL A 23 15.12 6.21 19.90
C VAL A 23 15.57 7.08 18.71
N GLY A 24 14.62 7.50 17.89
CA GLY A 24 14.85 8.26 16.67
C GLY A 24 15.36 9.68 16.92
N GLY A 25 14.88 10.35 17.97
CA GLY A 25 15.30 11.70 18.33
C GLY A 25 16.80 11.81 18.58
N PRO A 26 17.36 11.05 19.54
CA PRO A 26 18.80 11.03 19.78
C PRO A 26 19.62 10.59 18.56
N ALA A 27 19.15 9.58 17.82
CA ALA A 27 19.82 9.13 16.59
C ALA A 27 19.87 10.23 15.52
N ALA A 28 18.77 10.97 15.32
CA ALA A 28 18.70 12.10 14.40
C ALA A 28 19.65 13.23 14.83
N VAL A 29 19.68 13.58 16.11
CA VAL A 29 20.60 14.61 16.64
C VAL A 29 22.06 14.21 16.44
N ALA A 30 22.41 12.95 16.73
CA ALA A 30 23.76 12.45 16.52
C ALA A 30 24.15 12.49 15.04
N SER A 31 23.26 12.03 14.15
CA SER A 31 23.50 12.03 12.71
C SER A 31 23.65 13.46 12.15
N TYR A 32 22.79 14.39 12.57
CA TYR A 32 22.87 15.79 12.17
C TYR A 32 24.20 16.44 12.59
N ARG A 33 24.66 16.16 13.82
CA ARG A 33 25.96 16.67 14.30
C ARG A 33 27.13 16.16 13.46
N HIS A 34 27.19 14.86 13.17
CA HIS A 34 28.26 14.31 12.34
C HIS A 34 28.23 14.89 10.92
N ALA A 35 27.05 15.02 10.31
CA ALA A 35 26.91 15.65 9.00
C ALA A 35 27.37 17.11 9.00
N ARG A 36 26.92 17.90 9.97
CA ARG A 36 27.35 19.29 10.15
C ARG A 36 28.86 19.38 10.33
N ASP A 37 29.45 18.54 11.16
CA ASP A 37 30.87 18.58 11.46
C ASP A 37 31.72 18.19 10.24
N VAL A 38 31.25 17.25 9.41
CA VAL A 38 31.91 16.91 8.14
C VAL A 38 31.86 18.09 7.17
N ILE A 39 30.71 18.73 7.02
CA ILE A 39 30.57 19.91 6.14
C ILE A 39 31.43 21.07 6.65
N ALA A 40 31.47 21.29 7.97
CA ALA A 40 32.30 22.33 8.56
C ALA A 40 33.80 22.09 8.38
N ARG A 41 34.24 20.83 8.31
CA ARG A 41 35.64 20.47 8.03
C ARG A 41 36.00 20.61 6.55
N ALA A 42 35.05 20.35 5.65
CA ALA A 42 35.29 20.32 4.20
C ALA A 42 34.94 21.63 3.48
N GLY A 43 34.11 22.48 4.09
CA GLY A 43 33.58 23.70 3.48
C GLY A 43 33.41 24.83 4.50
N ASP A 44 32.38 25.65 4.33
CA ASP A 44 32.13 26.81 5.20
C ASP A 44 31.45 26.38 6.52
N PRO A 45 32.10 26.58 7.70
CA PRO A 45 31.52 26.27 9.00
C PRO A 45 30.24 27.05 9.31
N VAL A 46 30.08 28.26 8.74
CA VAL A 46 28.89 29.10 8.96
C VAL A 46 27.69 28.50 8.24
N MET A 47 27.90 27.94 7.04
CA MET A 47 26.85 27.31 6.24
C MET A 47 26.59 25.84 6.60
N ALA A 48 27.52 25.19 7.31
CA ALA A 48 27.42 23.78 7.65
C ALA A 48 26.09 23.35 8.32
N PRO A 49 25.50 24.11 9.27
CA PRO A 49 24.19 23.77 9.83
C PRO A 49 23.07 23.79 8.78
N TRP A 50 23.10 24.79 7.89
CA TRP A 50 22.09 24.95 6.84
C TRP A 50 22.18 23.86 5.78
N LEU A 51 23.39 23.49 5.38
CA LEU A 51 23.63 22.43 4.40
C LEU A 51 23.30 21.02 4.95
N ALA A 52 23.57 20.78 6.23
CA ALA A 52 23.09 19.57 6.89
C ALA A 52 21.55 19.53 6.92
N LEU A 53 20.93 20.68 7.22
CA LEU A 53 19.47 20.80 7.30
C LEU A 53 18.77 20.62 5.94
N THR A 54 19.34 21.11 4.84
CA THR A 54 18.75 20.91 3.50
C THR A 54 18.76 19.44 3.08
N THR A 55 19.81 18.70 3.46
CA THR A 55 19.91 17.25 3.23
C THR A 55 18.80 16.50 3.96
N ASP A 56 18.56 16.83 5.23
CA ASP A 56 17.47 16.25 6.02
C ASP A 56 16.08 16.70 5.51
N GLY A 57 15.96 17.96 5.10
CA GLY A 57 14.74 18.53 4.53
C GLY A 57 14.29 17.80 3.26
N MET A 58 15.25 17.40 2.40
CA MET A 58 14.95 16.57 1.23
C MET A 58 14.42 15.19 1.62
N LEU A 59 15.00 14.55 2.64
CA LEU A 59 14.58 13.24 3.15
C LEU A 59 13.15 13.30 3.70
N VAL A 60 12.85 14.32 4.51
CA VAL A 60 11.51 14.58 5.05
C VAL A 60 10.51 14.89 3.93
N ALA A 61 10.87 15.74 2.97
CA ALA A 61 10.01 16.06 1.83
C ALA A 61 9.69 14.80 1.00
N ALA A 62 10.69 13.95 0.72
CA ALA A 62 10.49 12.70 0.01
C ALA A 62 9.53 11.77 0.76
N LEU A 63 9.70 11.62 2.07
CA LEU A 63 8.81 10.83 2.93
C LEU A 63 7.38 11.39 2.95
N VAL A 64 7.20 12.70 3.04
CA VAL A 64 5.89 13.35 2.99
C VAL A 64 5.22 13.07 1.64
N VAL A 65 5.93 13.20 0.52
CA VAL A 65 5.39 12.88 -0.81
C VAL A 65 4.99 11.42 -0.92
N ILE A 66 5.85 10.49 -0.47
CA ILE A 66 5.53 9.05 -0.44
C ILE A 66 4.26 8.81 0.40
N TRP A 67 4.17 9.46 1.56
CA TRP A 67 3.04 9.33 2.47
C TRP A 67 1.73 9.84 1.85
N VAL A 68 1.73 11.07 1.29
CA VAL A 68 0.55 11.66 0.64
C VAL A 68 0.07 10.79 -0.51
N ARG A 69 0.97 10.32 -1.38
CA ARG A 69 0.61 9.48 -2.52
C ARG A 69 0.03 8.13 -2.08
N ARG A 70 0.64 7.51 -1.08
CA ARG A 70 0.15 6.25 -0.50
C ARG A 70 -1.23 6.44 0.15
N HIS A 71 -1.49 7.60 0.75
CA HIS A 71 -2.81 7.92 1.31
C HIS A 71 -3.89 8.05 0.23
N ARG A 72 -3.51 8.45 -0.98
CA ARG A 72 -4.40 8.51 -2.16
C ARG A 72 -4.51 7.17 -2.90
N GLY A 73 -3.94 6.09 -2.39
CA GLY A 73 -3.89 4.80 -3.07
C GLY A 73 -2.97 4.76 -4.29
N GLU A 74 -2.13 5.78 -4.48
CA GLU A 74 -1.22 5.90 -5.61
C GLU A 74 0.15 5.29 -5.30
N ALA A 75 0.81 4.74 -6.33
CA ALA A 75 2.21 4.36 -6.23
C ALA A 75 3.08 5.60 -6.02
N ALA A 76 3.98 5.59 -5.02
CA ALA A 76 4.82 6.74 -4.68
C ALA A 76 5.76 7.22 -5.81
N GLY A 77 5.97 6.42 -6.86
CA GLY A 77 6.82 6.74 -8.01
C GLY A 77 8.32 6.60 -7.71
N ARG A 78 9.15 6.53 -8.76
CA ARG A 78 10.60 6.29 -8.62
C ARG A 78 11.34 7.50 -8.05
N GLY A 79 10.87 8.72 -8.32
CA GLY A 79 11.53 9.97 -7.91
C GLY A 79 11.65 10.13 -6.38
N PRO A 80 10.55 10.05 -5.61
CA PRO A 80 10.60 10.15 -4.16
C PRO A 80 11.44 9.05 -3.51
N TRP A 81 11.36 7.82 -4.02
CA TRP A 81 12.23 6.73 -3.56
C TRP A 81 13.71 6.99 -3.86
N ALA A 82 14.03 7.52 -5.05
CA ALA A 82 15.40 7.89 -5.38
C ALA A 82 15.93 9.01 -4.48
N ALA A 83 15.12 10.04 -4.20
CA ALA A 83 15.49 11.13 -3.28
C ALA A 83 15.71 10.61 -1.85
N PHE A 84 14.84 9.72 -1.37
CA PHE A 84 14.99 9.08 -0.07
C PHE A 84 16.29 8.29 0.04
N TRP A 85 16.57 7.40 -0.93
CA TRP A 85 17.79 6.59 -0.93
C TRP A 85 19.05 7.44 -1.11
N ALA A 86 19.01 8.47 -1.94
CA ALA A 86 20.12 9.41 -2.08
C ALA A 86 20.43 10.12 -0.76
N GLY A 87 19.39 10.60 -0.06
CA GLY A 87 19.51 11.15 1.29
C GLY A 87 20.10 10.14 2.27
N MET A 88 19.61 8.89 2.27
CA MET A 88 20.10 7.85 3.18
C MET A 88 21.58 7.50 2.95
N VAL A 89 22.01 7.41 1.70
CA VAL A 89 23.42 7.19 1.34
C VAL A 89 24.27 8.37 1.80
N ALA A 90 23.81 9.60 1.60
CA ALA A 90 24.52 10.79 2.07
C ALA A 90 24.65 10.81 3.60
N THR A 91 23.60 10.45 4.34
CA THR A 91 23.63 10.32 5.80
C THR A 91 24.65 9.27 6.25
N ILE A 92 24.67 8.09 5.61
CA ILE A 92 25.63 7.03 5.93
C ILE A 92 27.07 7.52 5.65
N ALA A 93 27.30 8.12 4.49
CA ALA A 93 28.62 8.63 4.09
C ALA A 93 29.14 9.71 5.05
N ALA A 94 28.27 10.63 5.46
CA ALA A 94 28.62 11.69 6.40
C ALA A 94 28.99 11.13 7.78
N ASN A 95 28.22 10.17 8.29
CA ASN A 95 28.55 9.53 9.56
C ASN A 95 29.89 8.77 9.45
N LEU A 96 30.13 8.04 8.36
CA LEU A 96 31.38 7.30 8.15
C LEU A 96 32.60 8.23 8.00
N ALA A 97 32.45 9.37 7.32
CA ALA A 97 33.50 10.37 7.15
C ALA A 97 33.87 11.07 8.47
N ALA A 98 32.95 11.11 9.42
CA ALA A 98 33.19 11.66 10.74
C ALA A 98 33.79 10.64 11.72
N ALA A 99 33.76 9.35 11.39
CA ALA A 99 34.19 8.25 12.25
C ALA A 99 35.72 8.16 12.38
N GLU A 100 36.17 7.63 13.51
CA GLU A 100 37.56 7.15 13.61
C GLU A 100 37.77 5.94 12.69
N PRO A 101 38.94 5.80 12.04
CA PRO A 101 39.24 4.73 11.08
C PRO A 101 39.55 3.41 11.80
N THR A 102 38.65 2.99 12.69
CA THR A 102 38.68 1.72 13.42
C THR A 102 37.37 0.98 13.19
N VAL A 103 37.40 -0.35 13.31
CA VAL A 103 36.18 -1.17 13.16
C VAL A 103 35.09 -0.72 14.13
N ILE A 104 35.46 -0.45 15.39
CA ILE A 104 34.54 0.05 16.43
C ILE A 104 34.02 1.43 16.06
N GLY A 105 34.89 2.33 15.58
CA GLY A 105 34.51 3.68 15.14
C GLY A 105 33.45 3.66 14.04
N TYR A 106 33.61 2.81 13.03
CA TYR A 106 32.61 2.65 11.96
C TYR A 106 31.29 2.06 12.47
N VAL A 107 31.33 1.07 13.36
CA VAL A 107 30.11 0.49 13.95
C VAL A 107 29.34 1.55 14.75
N VAL A 108 30.03 2.33 15.59
CA VAL A 108 29.42 3.40 16.38
C VAL A 108 28.87 4.50 15.48
N ALA A 109 29.58 4.87 14.41
CA ALA A 109 29.13 5.89 13.46
C ALA A 109 27.94 5.45 12.59
N LEU A 110 27.84 4.16 12.24
CA LEU A 110 26.71 3.63 11.46
C LEU A 110 25.47 3.37 12.32
N TRP A 111 25.63 3.29 13.64
CA TRP A 111 24.50 3.00 14.53
C TRP A 111 23.38 4.04 14.47
N PRO A 112 23.64 5.37 14.53
CA PRO A 112 22.60 6.39 14.36
C PRO A 112 21.80 6.28 13.05
N PRO A 113 22.40 6.20 11.84
CA PRO A 113 21.61 6.06 10.62
C PRO A 113 20.81 4.75 10.56
N VAL A 114 21.31 3.65 11.12
CA VAL A 114 20.54 2.38 11.23
C VAL A 114 19.30 2.56 12.12
N CYS A 115 19.47 3.14 13.31
CA CYS A 115 18.36 3.44 14.21
C CYS A 115 17.33 4.36 13.55
N LEU A 116 17.79 5.36 12.80
CA LEU A 116 16.92 6.30 12.09
C LEU A 116 16.15 5.61 10.96
N ALA A 117 16.79 4.78 10.14
CA ALA A 117 16.13 4.01 9.09
C ALA A 117 15.03 3.09 9.66
N ILE A 118 15.34 2.36 10.74
CA ILE A 118 14.36 1.50 11.42
C ILE A 118 13.20 2.33 11.97
N THR A 119 13.50 3.45 12.63
CA THR A 119 12.50 4.37 13.17
C THR A 119 11.58 4.91 12.07
N LEU A 120 12.13 5.33 10.93
CA LEU A 120 11.36 5.83 9.79
C LEU A 120 10.45 4.75 9.20
N GLU A 121 10.95 3.52 9.08
CA GLU A 121 10.14 2.38 8.64
C GLU A 121 8.98 2.11 9.60
N LEU A 122 9.23 2.12 10.90
CA LEU A 122 8.19 1.96 11.92
C LEU A 122 7.13 3.07 11.85
N VAL A 123 7.55 4.33 11.66
CA VAL A 123 6.63 5.45 11.45
C VAL A 123 5.81 5.24 10.20
N ALA A 124 6.43 4.86 9.09
CA ALA A 124 5.75 4.61 7.82
C ALA A 124 4.73 3.46 7.96
N LEU A 125 5.05 2.39 8.69
CA LEU A 125 4.15 1.28 8.97
C LEU A 125 2.94 1.70 9.83
N VAL A 126 3.17 2.48 10.89
CA VAL A 126 2.10 3.00 11.75
C VAL A 126 1.19 3.95 10.97
N ALA A 127 1.78 4.85 10.18
CA ALA A 127 1.05 5.79 9.34
C ALA A 127 0.23 5.08 8.25
N ALA A 128 0.78 4.04 7.62
CA ALA A 128 0.09 3.23 6.64
C ALA A 128 -1.10 2.46 7.25
N ARG A 129 -0.95 1.90 8.46
CA ARG A 129 -2.06 1.23 9.17
C ARG A 129 -3.20 2.19 9.48
N ARG A 130 -2.91 3.44 9.87
CA ARG A 130 -3.96 4.45 10.10
C ARG A 130 -4.71 4.78 8.82
N ALA A 131 -4.00 5.00 7.71
CA ALA A 131 -4.60 5.25 6.41
C ALA A 131 -5.57 4.13 5.97
N SER A 132 -5.18 2.86 6.13
CA SER A 132 -6.05 1.73 5.79
C SER A 132 -7.31 1.64 6.66
N VAL A 133 -7.25 2.16 7.89
CA VAL A 133 -8.38 2.14 8.82
C VAL A 133 -9.33 3.30 8.53
N GLU A 134 -8.81 4.48 8.16
CA GLU A 134 -9.60 5.63 7.68
C GLU A 134 -10.38 5.28 6.40
N ALA A 135 -9.71 4.66 5.41
CA ALA A 135 -10.32 4.26 4.15
C ALA A 135 -11.42 3.19 4.27
N VAL A 136 -11.41 2.40 5.34
CA VAL A 136 -12.48 1.43 5.67
C VAL A 136 -13.60 2.09 6.50
N SER A 137 -13.34 3.25 7.09
CA SER A 137 -14.28 3.97 7.96
C SER A 137 -15.07 5.06 7.23
N GLU A 138 -14.68 5.46 6.02
CA GLU A 138 -15.59 6.21 5.16
C GLU A 138 -16.72 5.27 4.73
N PRO A 139 -17.98 5.50 5.15
CA PRO A 139 -19.09 4.88 4.46
C PRO A 139 -18.97 5.37 3.02
N ALA A 140 -18.85 4.45 2.07
CA ALA A 140 -19.18 4.78 0.70
C ALA A 140 -20.56 5.43 0.77
N GLU A 141 -20.65 6.73 0.48
CA GLU A 141 -21.91 7.37 0.15
C GLU A 141 -22.38 6.64 -1.11
N VAL A 142 -23.08 5.54 -0.88
CA VAL A 142 -23.99 4.98 -1.85
C VAL A 142 -25.09 6.02 -1.88
N ASP A 143 -25.08 6.87 -2.91
CA ASP A 143 -26.15 7.80 -3.19
C ASP A 143 -27.48 7.06 -3.04
N ALA A 144 -28.21 7.36 -1.97
CA ALA A 144 -29.51 6.74 -1.71
C ALA A 144 -30.52 7.08 -2.81
N GLU A 145 -30.23 8.10 -3.62
CA GLU A 145 -30.96 8.50 -4.83
C GLU A 145 -30.70 7.57 -6.03
N ALA A 146 -29.56 6.85 -6.07
CA ALA A 146 -29.26 5.88 -7.14
C ALA A 146 -29.81 4.47 -6.86
N LEU A 147 -30.34 4.24 -5.65
CA LEU A 147 -31.05 3.01 -5.27
C LEU A 147 -32.58 3.20 -5.23
N ALA A 148 -33.09 4.35 -5.67
CA ALA A 148 -34.50 4.46 -6.00
C ALA A 148 -34.77 3.57 -7.22
N ASP A 149 -35.55 2.52 -7.00
CA ASP A 149 -36.04 1.62 -8.04
C ASP A 149 -36.70 2.47 -9.15
N PRO A 150 -36.15 2.54 -10.37
CA PRO A 150 -36.85 3.22 -11.45
C PRO A 150 -38.15 2.44 -11.70
N ASP A 151 -39.28 3.14 -11.73
CA ASP A 151 -40.59 2.54 -11.99
C ASP A 151 -40.46 1.59 -13.20
N PRO A 152 -40.70 0.27 -13.02
CA PRO A 152 -40.49 -0.71 -14.08
C PRO A 152 -41.29 -0.38 -15.34
N GLY A 153 -42.33 0.45 -15.26
CA GLY A 153 -43.19 0.81 -16.38
C GLY A 153 -42.58 1.68 -17.47
N GLU A 154 -41.60 2.55 -17.16
CA GLU A 154 -41.11 3.53 -18.14
C GLU A 154 -40.06 2.96 -19.11
N TRP A 155 -39.24 2.00 -18.67
CA TRP A 155 -38.23 1.35 -19.52
C TRP A 155 -38.87 0.60 -20.71
N TRP A 156 -40.00 -0.07 -20.49
CA TRP A 156 -40.63 -0.93 -21.52
C TRP A 156 -41.51 -0.16 -22.51
N ALA A 157 -41.85 1.10 -22.21
CA ALA A 157 -42.74 1.90 -23.06
C ALA A 157 -42.03 2.51 -24.28
N GLU A 158 -40.71 2.69 -24.22
CA GLU A 158 -39.91 3.29 -25.30
C GLU A 158 -39.07 2.28 -26.10
N ALA A 159 -39.15 0.99 -25.79
CA ALA A 159 -38.42 -0.04 -26.53
C ALA A 159 -39.00 -0.16 -27.96
N PRO A 160 -38.22 0.07 -29.03
CA PRO A 160 -38.70 -0.14 -30.39
C PRO A 160 -39.09 -1.61 -30.54
N ALA A 161 -40.27 -1.87 -31.09
CA ALA A 161 -40.76 -3.23 -31.35
C ALA A 161 -39.76 -3.97 -32.24
N LEU A 162 -38.91 -4.80 -31.63
CA LEU A 162 -38.05 -5.73 -32.34
C LEU A 162 -38.95 -6.64 -33.17
N ALA A 163 -38.77 -6.59 -34.49
CA ALA A 163 -39.33 -7.57 -35.40
C ALA A 163 -39.02 -8.98 -34.87
N ALA A 164 -40.03 -9.86 -34.94
CA ALA A 164 -39.98 -11.22 -34.45
C ALA A 164 -38.65 -11.92 -34.79
N PRO A 165 -38.07 -12.70 -33.87
CA PRO A 165 -36.75 -13.27 -34.05
C PRO A 165 -36.73 -14.18 -35.28
N VAL A 166 -35.89 -13.79 -36.25
CA VAL A 166 -35.43 -14.66 -37.31
C VAL A 166 -34.58 -15.74 -36.64
N GLY A 167 -35.13 -16.96 -36.60
CA GLY A 167 -34.48 -18.26 -36.34
C GLY A 167 -33.24 -18.27 -35.45
N GLU A 168 -33.40 -18.69 -34.20
CA GLU A 168 -32.31 -19.24 -33.38
C GLU A 168 -31.65 -20.45 -34.08
N PRO A 169 -30.32 -20.54 -34.18
CA PRO A 169 -29.67 -21.82 -34.37
C PRO A 169 -29.78 -22.62 -33.06
N ALA A 170 -30.26 -23.85 -33.19
CA ALA A 170 -30.58 -24.77 -32.12
C ALA A 170 -29.40 -25.04 -31.15
N GLY A 171 -29.71 -24.97 -29.85
CA GLY A 171 -29.31 -25.97 -28.85
C GLY A 171 -27.82 -26.16 -28.56
N GLU A 172 -27.25 -25.32 -27.71
CA GLU A 172 -26.22 -25.75 -26.77
C GLU A 172 -26.74 -25.45 -25.37
N THR A 173 -27.13 -26.50 -24.62
CA THR A 173 -27.51 -26.30 -23.22
C THR A 173 -26.28 -25.85 -22.44
N GLY A 174 -26.44 -25.03 -21.40
CA GLY A 174 -25.32 -24.59 -20.56
C GLY A 174 -24.49 -25.77 -20.00
N GLU A 175 -25.11 -26.94 -19.88
CA GLU A 175 -24.49 -28.20 -19.48
C GLU A 175 -23.51 -28.75 -20.52
N ASP A 176 -23.85 -28.71 -21.82
CA ASP A 176 -22.95 -29.14 -22.91
C ASP A 176 -21.67 -28.29 -22.97
N ARG A 177 -21.82 -26.99 -22.72
CA ARG A 177 -20.70 -26.03 -22.69
C ARG A 177 -19.81 -26.25 -21.46
N VAL A 178 -20.39 -26.60 -20.32
CA VAL A 178 -19.64 -26.99 -19.10
C VAL A 178 -18.86 -28.28 -19.36
N ALA A 179 -19.49 -29.31 -19.94
CA ALA A 179 -18.85 -30.58 -20.25
C ALA A 179 -17.66 -30.42 -21.22
N MET A 180 -17.83 -29.60 -22.27
CA MET A 180 -16.75 -29.29 -23.22
C MET A 180 -15.56 -28.58 -22.55
N LEU A 181 -15.83 -27.60 -21.67
CA LEU A 181 -14.77 -26.85 -20.98
C LEU A 181 -14.03 -27.72 -19.96
N VAL A 182 -14.72 -28.67 -19.32
CA VAL A 182 -14.10 -29.64 -18.41
C VAL A 182 -13.26 -30.67 -19.17
N ALA A 183 -13.75 -31.18 -20.32
CA ALA A 183 -13.00 -32.08 -21.21
C ALA A 183 -11.73 -31.42 -21.78
N ALA A 184 -11.75 -30.10 -22.00
CA ALA A 184 -10.58 -29.32 -22.40
C ALA A 184 -9.53 -29.13 -21.27
N GLY A 185 -9.75 -29.69 -20.07
CA GLY A 185 -8.79 -29.66 -18.96
C GLY A 185 -8.70 -28.32 -18.23
N LEU A 186 -9.72 -27.47 -18.37
CA LEU A 186 -9.71 -26.14 -17.77
C LEU A 186 -9.86 -26.22 -16.24
N GLY A 187 -8.88 -25.65 -15.54
CA GLY A 187 -8.95 -25.52 -14.09
C GLY A 187 -10.07 -24.59 -13.62
N ARG A 188 -10.58 -24.83 -12.41
CA ARG A 188 -11.73 -24.13 -11.79
C ARG A 188 -11.76 -22.62 -11.97
N ARG A 189 -10.61 -21.96 -11.88
CA ARG A 189 -10.49 -20.50 -11.95
C ARG A 189 -10.76 -19.96 -13.36
N ARG A 190 -10.43 -20.73 -14.40
CA ARG A 190 -10.70 -20.35 -15.80
C ARG A 190 -12.13 -20.70 -16.19
N LEU A 191 -12.66 -21.82 -15.67
CA LEU A 191 -14.07 -22.20 -15.85
C LEU A 191 -15.03 -21.13 -15.27
N ALA A 192 -14.76 -20.63 -14.07
CA ALA A 192 -15.53 -19.57 -13.44
C ALA A 192 -15.55 -18.27 -14.28
N LYS A 193 -14.42 -17.95 -14.92
CA LYS A 193 -14.28 -16.74 -15.75
C LYS A 193 -15.05 -16.85 -17.07
N GLU A 194 -15.00 -18.00 -17.74
CA GLU A 194 -15.67 -18.22 -19.03
C GLU A 194 -17.19 -18.33 -18.90
N LEU A 195 -17.67 -18.86 -17.76
CA LEU A 195 -19.11 -19.03 -17.51
C LEU A 195 -19.72 -17.85 -16.73
N GLY A 196 -18.91 -16.88 -16.27
CA GLY A 196 -19.39 -15.77 -15.46
C GLY A 196 -19.93 -16.17 -14.08
N ILE A 197 -19.57 -17.36 -13.58
CA ILE A 197 -20.06 -17.91 -12.31
C ILE A 197 -19.04 -17.76 -11.18
N ARG A 198 -19.49 -17.91 -9.92
CA ARG A 198 -18.60 -17.85 -8.76
C ARG A 198 -17.68 -19.08 -8.69
N GLU A 199 -16.47 -18.92 -8.17
CA GLU A 199 -15.47 -20.02 -8.11
C GLU A 199 -15.96 -21.23 -7.30
N HIS A 200 -16.82 -21.00 -6.29
CA HIS A 200 -17.44 -22.07 -5.52
C HIS A 200 -18.37 -22.95 -6.37
N GLU A 201 -19.10 -22.34 -7.28
CA GLU A 201 -20.04 -22.98 -8.20
C GLU A 201 -19.28 -23.79 -9.27
N ALA A 202 -18.22 -23.21 -9.84
CA ALA A 202 -17.30 -23.92 -10.72
C ALA A 202 -16.62 -25.12 -10.03
N ARG A 203 -16.36 -25.04 -8.71
CA ARG A 203 -15.82 -26.17 -7.93
C ARG A 203 -16.86 -27.30 -7.78
N GLN A 204 -18.12 -26.96 -7.52
CA GLN A 204 -19.19 -27.95 -7.39
C GLN A 204 -19.43 -28.69 -8.72
N LEU A 205 -19.45 -27.98 -9.85
CA LEU A 205 -19.60 -28.58 -11.18
C LEU A 205 -18.48 -29.57 -11.53
N LEU A 206 -17.21 -29.21 -11.22
CA LEU A 206 -16.08 -30.12 -11.41
C LEU A 206 -16.14 -31.36 -10.50
N ALA A 207 -16.70 -31.22 -9.29
CA ALA A 207 -16.86 -32.34 -8.37
C ALA A 207 -17.97 -33.29 -8.81
N ALA A 208 -19.09 -32.75 -9.30
CA ALA A 208 -20.19 -33.52 -9.87
C ALA A 208 -19.73 -34.32 -11.11
N HIS A 209 -19.05 -33.67 -12.06
CA HIS A 209 -18.56 -34.35 -13.25
C HIS A 209 -17.52 -35.45 -12.94
N ARG A 210 -16.65 -35.24 -11.94
CA ARG A 210 -15.71 -36.29 -11.49
C ARG A 210 -16.41 -37.49 -10.86
N ALA A 211 -17.53 -37.26 -10.16
CA ALA A 211 -18.31 -38.34 -9.56
C ALA A 211 -19.05 -39.16 -10.62
N GLU A 212 -19.55 -38.52 -11.68
CA GLU A 212 -20.18 -39.19 -12.83
C GLU A 212 -19.20 -40.03 -13.64
N VAL A 213 -17.96 -39.55 -13.85
CA VAL A 213 -16.92 -40.30 -14.58
C VAL A 213 -16.37 -41.50 -13.77
N ALA A 214 -16.57 -41.51 -12.45
CA ALA A 214 -16.09 -42.57 -11.56
C ALA A 214 -17.15 -43.66 -11.26
N ALA A 215 -18.40 -43.47 -11.72
CA ALA A 215 -19.51 -44.40 -11.58
C ALA A 215 -19.65 -45.30 -12.82
#